data_AF-A0A644Y982-F1
#
_entry.id   AF-A0A644Y982-F1
#
_cell.length_a   1.000
_cell.length_b   1.000
_cell.length_c   1.000
_cell.angle_alpha   90.00
_cell.angle_beta   90.00
_cell.angle_gamma   90.00
#
_symmetry.space_group_name_H-M   'P 1'
#
loop_
_entity.id
_entity.type
_entity.pdbx_description
1 polymer ?
#
loop_
_entity_poly.entity_id
_entity_poly.type
_entity_poly.pdbx_seq_one_letter_code
_entity_poly.pdbx_strand_id
1 'polypeptide(L)'
;MIDHIIVRGAKVHNLKNIDVDIPLNKVVGIAGVSGSGKSSLALGVLYAEGSRRYLESLSTYTRRKMTGAVKAQVDEVLYVPASLALHQRPGVPGIRSTFGTGTEILNSLRLMFSRLAGHRCPNGHYLAPTLDVAAGHKLVCPECGAKFYAPGAEDLAFNSQGACKTCDGTGIVRTVDQATLVPDESLTDLFDF
;
A
#
# COMPACT_ATOMS: atom_id res chain seq x y z
N MET A 1 6.47 -10.53 38.82
CA MET A 1 6.95 -10.14 37.49
C MET A 1 5.72 -9.91 36.63
N ILE A 2 5.66 -8.84 35.85
CA ILE A 2 4.50 -8.59 34.96
C ILE A 2 4.57 -9.60 33.81
N ASP A 3 3.56 -10.43 33.67
CA ASP A 3 3.52 -11.54 32.71
C ASP A 3 2.29 -11.54 31.80
N HIS A 4 1.27 -10.71 32.08
CA HIS A 4 0.06 -10.58 31.28
C HIS A 4 -0.29 -9.10 31.01
N ILE A 5 -0.88 -8.86 29.84
CA ILE A 5 -1.70 -7.68 29.56
C ILE A 5 -3.06 -7.94 30.22
N ILE A 6 -3.49 -7.02 31.06
CA ILE A 6 -4.76 -7.12 31.78
C ILE A 6 -5.75 -6.20 31.09
N VAL A 7 -6.89 -6.74 30.67
CA VAL A 7 -8.02 -5.97 30.12
C VAL A 7 -9.23 -6.22 30.99
N ARG A 8 -9.87 -5.16 31.46
CA ARG A 8 -11.10 -5.23 32.27
C ARG A 8 -12.19 -4.35 31.69
N GLY A 9 -13.40 -4.91 31.63
CA GLY A 9 -14.61 -4.22 31.21
C GLY A 9 -14.58 -3.68 29.79
N ALA A 10 -14.04 -4.44 28.83
CA ALA A 10 -14.00 -4.01 27.43
C ALA A 10 -15.40 -4.00 26.79
N LYS A 11 -15.80 -2.84 26.25
CA LYS A 11 -17.16 -2.54 25.72
C LYS A 11 -17.14 -2.02 24.28
N VAL A 12 -16.00 -2.10 23.58
CA VAL A 12 -15.85 -1.61 22.22
C VAL A 12 -16.72 -2.41 21.24
N HIS A 13 -17.65 -1.74 20.55
CA HIS A 13 -18.58 -2.33 19.58
C HIS A 13 -19.37 -3.53 20.15
N ASN A 14 -19.15 -4.74 19.63
CA ASN A 14 -19.88 -5.95 20.01
C ASN A 14 -19.41 -6.57 21.35
N LEU A 15 -18.39 -6.00 22.01
CA LEU A 15 -17.88 -6.55 23.27
C LEU A 15 -18.86 -6.29 24.41
N LYS A 16 -19.23 -7.37 25.12
CA LYS A 16 -20.21 -7.34 26.21
C LYS A 16 -19.53 -7.27 27.58
N ASN A 17 -18.76 -6.20 27.83
CA ASN A 17 -18.05 -5.99 29.10
C ASN A 17 -17.13 -7.17 29.48
N ILE A 18 -16.17 -7.48 28.61
CA ILE A 18 -15.31 -8.65 28.80
C ILE A 18 -14.04 -8.33 29.58
N ASP A 19 -13.61 -9.30 30.38
CA ASP A 19 -12.32 -9.31 31.07
C ASP A 19 -11.43 -10.37 30.43
N VAL A 20 -10.17 -10.03 30.14
CA VAL A 20 -9.21 -10.98 29.57
C VAL A 20 -7.79 -10.68 30.03
N ASP A 21 -7.05 -11.74 30.31
CA ASP A 21 -5.61 -11.70 30.58
C ASP A 21 -4.86 -12.34 29.42
N ILE A 22 -3.97 -11.58 28.78
CA ILE A 22 -3.25 -12.00 27.58
C ILE A 22 -1.77 -12.15 27.93
N PRO A 23 -1.17 -13.34 27.79
CA PRO A 23 0.22 -13.55 28.19
C PRO A 23 1.17 -12.70 27.34
N LEU A 24 2.08 -12.01 28.00
CA LEU A 24 3.18 -11.27 27.39
C LEU A 24 4.25 -12.24 26.87
N ASN A 25 5.02 -11.78 25.88
CA ASN A 25 6.13 -12.54 25.26
C ASN A 25 5.71 -13.88 24.64
N LYS A 26 4.44 -14.02 24.26
CA LYS A 26 3.91 -15.19 23.57
C LYS A 26 3.19 -14.79 22.29
N VAL A 27 3.13 -15.72 21.34
CA VAL A 27 2.25 -15.60 20.18
C VAL A 27 0.85 -16.04 20.61
N VAL A 28 -0.10 -15.10 20.60
CA VAL A 28 -1.49 -15.35 21.03
C VAL A 28 -2.42 -15.21 19.84
N GLY A 29 -3.23 -16.25 19.60
CA GLY A 29 -4.30 -16.23 18.61
C GLY A 29 -5.65 -15.89 19.26
N ILE A 30 -6.38 -14.94 18.69
CA ILE A 30 -7.77 -14.63 19.08
C ILE A 30 -8.70 -15.23 18.02
N ALA A 31 -9.39 -16.31 18.36
CA ALA A 31 -10.26 -17.05 17.45
C ALA A 31 -11.75 -16.98 17.87
N GLY A 32 -12.65 -17.27 16.92
CA GLY A 32 -14.09 -17.25 17.14
C GLY A 32 -14.90 -16.92 15.89
N VAL A 33 -16.20 -17.23 15.91
CA VAL A 33 -17.14 -17.02 14.79
C VAL A 33 -17.20 -15.56 14.34
N SER A 34 -17.57 -15.31 13.07
CA SER A 34 -17.74 -13.94 12.57
C SER A 34 -18.64 -13.10 13.49
N GLY A 35 -18.29 -11.83 13.71
CA GLY A 35 -19.03 -10.94 14.60
C GLY A 35 -18.81 -11.11 16.11
N SER A 36 -18.04 -12.13 16.55
CA SER A 36 -17.80 -12.40 17.99
C SER A 36 -16.99 -11.35 18.76
N GLY A 37 -16.52 -10.28 18.10
CA GLY A 37 -15.74 -9.22 18.76
C GLY A 37 -14.22 -9.40 18.75
N LYS A 38 -13.66 -10.38 17.99
CA LYS A 38 -12.19 -10.57 17.86
C LYS A 38 -11.46 -9.29 17.46
N SER A 39 -11.90 -8.68 16.35
CA SER A 39 -11.30 -7.44 15.84
C SER A 39 -11.56 -6.27 16.78
N SER A 40 -12.71 -6.26 17.48
CA SER A 40 -13.00 -5.26 18.51
C SER A 40 -12.00 -5.35 19.68
N LEU A 41 -11.67 -6.56 20.13
CA LEU A 41 -10.66 -6.75 21.18
C LEU A 41 -9.25 -6.43 20.67
N ALA A 42 -8.86 -7.00 19.52
CA ALA A 42 -7.51 -6.84 18.97
C ALA A 42 -7.20 -5.41 18.53
N LEU A 43 -8.02 -4.85 17.64
CA LEU A 43 -7.80 -3.54 17.03
C LEU A 43 -8.47 -2.42 17.84
N GLY A 44 -9.69 -2.66 18.31
CA GLY A 44 -10.48 -1.64 19.00
C GLY A 44 -10.06 -1.37 20.46
N VAL A 45 -9.46 -2.35 21.14
CA VAL A 45 -9.01 -2.20 22.54
C VAL A 45 -7.48 -2.24 22.61
N LEU A 46 -6.85 -3.38 22.30
CA LEU A 46 -5.42 -3.56 22.53
C LEU A 46 -4.56 -2.61 21.69
N TYR A 47 -4.79 -2.56 20.38
CA TYR A 47 -4.05 -1.65 19.51
C TYR A 47 -4.36 -0.18 19.81
N ALA A 48 -5.62 0.18 20.04
CA ALA A 48 -6.00 1.55 20.37
C ALA A 48 -5.29 2.06 21.63
N GLU A 49 -5.30 1.27 22.72
CA GLU A 49 -4.65 1.64 23.97
C GLU A 49 -3.12 1.60 23.90
N GLY A 50 -2.55 0.59 23.23
CA GLY A 50 -1.10 0.49 23.06
C GLY A 50 -0.54 1.62 22.19
N SER A 51 -1.24 1.99 21.11
CA SER A 51 -0.88 3.12 20.25
C SER A 51 -1.01 4.45 20.98
N ARG A 52 -2.11 4.66 21.73
CA ARG A 52 -2.33 5.87 22.54
C ARG A 52 -1.21 6.09 23.54
N ARG A 53 -0.84 5.07 24.32
CA ARG A 53 0.24 5.16 25.30
C ARG A 53 1.58 5.49 24.68
N TYR A 54 1.87 4.90 23.52
CA TYR A 54 3.07 5.22 22.77
C TYR A 54 3.08 6.67 22.30
N LEU A 55 1.97 7.18 21.76
CA LEU A 55 1.87 8.58 21.35
C LEU A 55 1.95 9.55 22.54
N GLU A 56 1.40 9.17 23.71
CA GLU A 56 1.44 9.98 24.93
C GLU A 56 2.85 10.15 25.51
N SER A 57 3.75 9.19 25.27
CA SER A 57 5.14 9.29 25.70
C SER A 57 6.00 10.17 24.77
N LEU A 58 5.51 10.55 23.60
CA LEU A 58 6.22 11.40 22.65
C LEU A 58 6.12 12.89 23.01
N SER A 59 7.06 13.68 22.48
CA SER A 59 7.04 15.15 22.65
C SER A 59 5.73 15.77 22.14
N THR A 60 5.34 16.92 22.71
CA THR A 60 4.16 17.67 22.30
C THR A 60 4.18 18.08 20.82
N TYR A 61 5.37 18.37 20.27
CA TYR A 61 5.56 18.67 18.85
C TYR A 61 5.25 17.45 17.97
N THR A 62 5.77 16.27 18.33
CA THR A 62 5.55 15.02 17.59
C THR A 62 4.08 14.60 17.61
N ARG A 63 3.39 14.80 18.75
CA ARG A 63 1.95 14.50 18.90
C ARG A 63 1.05 15.30 17.95
N ARG A 64 1.38 16.55 17.63
CA ARG A 64 0.55 17.41 16.73
C ARG A 64 0.53 16.94 15.27
N LYS A 65 1.57 16.22 14.82
CA LYS A 65 1.66 15.72 13.44
C LYS A 65 0.95 14.37 13.23
N MET A 66 0.57 13.68 14.30
CA MET A 66 -0.07 12.37 14.24
C MET A 66 -1.53 12.49 14.65
N THR A 67 -2.43 11.82 13.92
CA THR A 67 -3.85 11.78 14.24
C THR A 67 -4.04 11.26 15.67
N GLY A 68 -4.80 11.99 16.48
CA GLY A 68 -5.01 11.66 17.89
C GLY A 68 -5.58 10.25 18.04
N ALA A 69 -4.90 9.39 18.79
CA ALA A 69 -5.43 8.07 19.12
C ALA A 69 -6.64 8.23 20.05
N VAL A 70 -7.79 7.76 19.59
CA VAL A 70 -9.03 7.76 20.37
C VAL A 70 -8.92 6.71 21.48
N LYS A 71 -9.29 7.09 22.71
CA LYS A 71 -9.33 6.17 23.85
C LYS A 71 -10.37 5.07 23.62
N ALA A 72 -10.03 3.82 23.93
CA ALA A 72 -10.96 2.71 23.80
C ALA A 72 -12.07 2.78 24.88
N GLN A 73 -13.25 2.25 24.56
CA GLN A 73 -14.33 2.04 25.53
C GLN A 73 -14.04 0.80 26.39
N VAL A 74 -13.25 0.99 27.44
CA VAL A 74 -12.78 -0.06 28.35
C VAL A 74 -12.57 0.55 29.73
N ASP A 75 -12.87 -0.22 30.78
CA ASP A 75 -12.76 0.26 32.16
C ASP A 75 -11.28 0.36 32.57
N GLU A 76 -10.49 -0.69 32.30
CA GLU A 76 -9.06 -0.69 32.57
C GLU A 76 -8.28 -1.54 31.56
N VAL A 77 -7.08 -1.05 31.20
CA VAL A 77 -6.06 -1.86 30.53
C VAL A 77 -4.75 -1.66 31.29
N LEU A 78 -4.05 -2.72 31.68
CA LEU A 78 -2.73 -2.63 32.31
C LEU A 78 -1.69 -3.36 31.47
N TYR A 79 -0.44 -2.88 31.55
CA TYR A 79 0.73 -3.53 30.95
C TYR A 79 0.70 -3.74 29.43
N VAL A 80 -0.23 -3.11 28.70
CA VAL A 80 -0.20 -3.11 27.23
C VAL A 80 1.02 -2.33 26.74
N PRO A 81 1.93 -2.95 25.96
CA PRO A 81 3.08 -2.28 25.38
C PRO A 81 2.68 -1.38 24.20
N ALA A 82 3.64 -0.64 23.65
CA ALA A 82 3.46 0.02 22.35
C ALA A 82 3.07 -1.03 21.30
N SER A 83 2.02 -0.75 20.53
CA SER A 83 1.41 -1.72 19.62
C SER A 83 1.42 -1.23 18.17
N LEU A 84 1.68 -2.15 17.24
CA LEU A 84 1.59 -1.93 15.80
C LEU A 84 0.50 -2.84 15.20
N ALA A 85 -0.47 -2.26 14.50
CA ALA A 85 -1.50 -3.03 13.80
C ALA A 85 -1.07 -3.31 12.36
N LEU A 86 -0.84 -4.58 12.06
CA LEU A 86 -0.71 -5.04 10.68
C LEU A 86 -2.12 -5.25 10.13
N HIS A 87 -2.57 -4.32 9.29
CA HIS A 87 -3.85 -4.45 8.63
C HIS A 87 -3.77 -5.53 7.57
N GLN A 88 -4.84 -6.31 7.42
CA GLN A 88 -5.05 -7.05 6.19
C GLN A 88 -5.01 -6.03 5.05
N ARG A 89 -4.10 -6.23 4.07
CA ARG A 89 -3.97 -5.32 2.93
C ARG A 89 -5.36 -5.06 2.33
N PRO A 90 -5.80 -3.79 2.18
CA PRO A 90 -7.12 -3.53 1.64
C PRO A 90 -7.19 -3.90 0.16
N GLY A 91 -8.38 -4.37 -0.23
CA GLY A 91 -8.93 -4.27 -1.58
C GLY A 91 -8.87 -5.55 -2.40
N VAL A 92 -10.04 -5.99 -2.86
CA VAL A 92 -10.19 -6.88 -4.02
C VAL A 92 -9.20 -6.43 -5.10
N PRO A 93 -8.34 -7.33 -5.63
CA PRO A 93 -7.40 -6.98 -6.66
C PRO A 93 -8.13 -6.27 -7.82
N GLY A 94 -7.79 -5.00 -8.07
CA GLY A 94 -8.22 -4.31 -9.29
C GLY A 94 -7.45 -4.82 -10.50
N ILE A 95 -7.84 -4.43 -11.71
CA ILE A 95 -7.20 -4.88 -12.97
C ILE A 95 -5.69 -4.56 -13.08
N ARG A 96 -5.21 -3.59 -12.28
CA ARG A 96 -3.79 -3.21 -12.16
C ARG A 96 -3.05 -3.89 -11.00
N SER A 97 -3.73 -4.77 -10.24
CA SER A 97 -3.12 -5.47 -9.13
C SER A 97 -2.29 -6.64 -9.65
N THR A 98 -1.00 -6.58 -9.41
CA THR A 98 -0.05 -7.62 -9.80
C THR A 98 0.63 -8.20 -8.56
N PHE A 99 1.36 -9.29 -8.73
CA PHE A 99 2.24 -9.80 -7.69
C PHE A 99 3.22 -8.72 -7.19
N GLY A 100 3.74 -7.88 -8.09
CA GLY A 100 4.70 -6.82 -7.76
C GLY A 100 4.10 -5.70 -6.90
N THR A 101 2.85 -5.29 -7.15
CA THR A 101 2.14 -4.32 -6.29
C THR A 101 1.70 -4.96 -4.98
N GLY A 102 1.20 -6.20 -5.05
CA GLY A 102 0.73 -6.93 -3.88
C GLY A 102 1.85 -7.26 -2.89
N THR A 103 3.08 -7.46 -3.34
CA THR A 103 4.25 -7.72 -2.48
C THR A 103 5.08 -6.49 -2.17
N GLU A 104 4.76 -5.32 -2.75
CA GLU A 104 5.58 -4.10 -2.72
C GLU A 104 6.96 -4.23 -3.40
N ILE A 105 7.26 -5.35 -4.05
CA ILE A 105 8.50 -5.53 -4.82
C ILE A 105 8.63 -4.49 -5.92
N LEU A 106 7.51 -4.08 -6.53
CA LEU A 106 7.50 -3.04 -7.56
C LEU A 106 8.13 -1.74 -7.07
N ASN A 107 7.91 -1.36 -5.81
CA ASN A 107 8.46 -0.14 -5.22
C ASN A 107 9.99 -0.20 -5.10
N SER A 108 10.52 -1.37 -4.79
CA SER A 108 11.97 -1.59 -4.74
C SER A 108 12.56 -1.59 -6.15
N LEU A 109 11.94 -2.29 -7.09
CA LEU A 109 12.39 -2.36 -8.48
C LEU A 109 12.43 -0.99 -9.13
N ARG A 110 11.34 -0.20 -9.08
CA ARG A 110 11.30 1.13 -9.71
C ARG A 110 12.37 2.08 -9.16
N LEU A 111 12.68 2.01 -7.87
CA LEU A 111 13.76 2.79 -7.25
C LEU A 111 15.13 2.31 -7.74
N MET A 112 15.35 1.00 -7.80
CA MET A 112 16.60 0.42 -8.32
C MET A 112 16.80 0.78 -9.80
N PHE A 113 15.80 0.64 -10.65
CA PHE A 113 15.90 1.02 -12.06
C PHE A 113 16.13 2.52 -12.25
N SER A 114 15.48 3.38 -11.45
CA SER A 114 15.72 4.82 -11.54
C SER A 114 17.16 5.20 -11.13
N ARG A 115 17.72 4.57 -10.10
CA ARG A 115 18.99 5.00 -9.48
C ARG A 115 20.23 4.20 -9.91
N LEU A 116 20.05 2.94 -10.27
CA LEU A 116 21.13 1.98 -10.51
C LEU A 116 21.23 1.53 -11.97
N ALA A 117 20.26 1.88 -12.82
CA ALA A 117 20.35 1.57 -14.25
C ALA A 117 21.21 2.58 -15.00
N GLY A 118 21.79 2.13 -16.12
CA GLY A 118 22.34 3.03 -17.11
C GLY A 118 21.22 3.67 -17.94
N HIS A 119 21.25 4.98 -18.09
CA HIS A 119 20.17 5.74 -18.74
C HIS A 119 20.52 6.10 -20.17
N ARG A 120 19.58 5.87 -21.09
CA ARG A 120 19.76 6.15 -22.52
C ARG A 120 19.46 7.62 -22.82
N CYS A 121 20.39 8.32 -23.46
CA CYS A 121 20.17 9.67 -23.94
C CYS A 121 19.28 9.69 -25.21
N PRO A 122 18.70 10.84 -25.59
CA PRO A 122 17.85 10.96 -26.78
C PRO A 122 18.54 10.53 -28.09
N ASN A 123 19.87 10.63 -28.15
CA ASN A 123 20.67 10.25 -29.32
C ASN A 123 21.13 8.78 -29.30
N GLY A 124 20.77 8.02 -28.25
CA GLY A 124 20.95 6.57 -28.20
C GLY A 124 22.09 6.04 -27.34
N HIS A 125 22.97 6.89 -26.83
CA HIS A 125 24.09 6.51 -25.94
C HIS A 125 23.61 6.19 -24.52
N TYR A 126 24.31 5.29 -23.82
CA TYR A 126 24.01 4.92 -22.44
C TYR A 126 24.98 5.58 -21.47
N LEU A 127 24.44 6.26 -20.47
CA LEU A 127 25.21 6.84 -19.38
C LEU A 127 25.28 5.84 -18.23
N ALA A 128 26.43 5.78 -17.54
CA ALA A 128 26.56 5.00 -16.32
C ALA A 128 25.61 5.51 -15.21
N PRO A 129 25.25 4.67 -14.23
CA PRO A 129 24.39 5.07 -13.12
C PRO A 129 24.96 6.27 -12.36
N THR A 130 24.09 7.20 -11.96
CA THR A 130 24.46 8.41 -11.21
C THR A 130 23.40 8.78 -10.18
N LEU A 131 23.84 9.40 -9.08
CA LEU A 131 22.95 9.94 -8.04
C LEU A 131 22.21 11.22 -8.49
N ASP A 132 22.63 11.84 -9.59
CA ASP A 132 21.97 13.03 -10.17
C ASP A 132 20.49 12.78 -10.47
N VAL A 133 20.12 11.54 -10.81
CA VAL A 133 18.72 11.14 -11.03
C VAL A 133 17.91 11.29 -9.74
N ALA A 134 18.48 10.88 -8.59
CA ALA A 134 17.81 11.02 -7.29
C ALA A 134 17.73 12.49 -6.83
N ALA A 135 18.68 13.33 -7.26
CA ALA A 135 18.67 14.77 -7.00
C ALA A 135 17.75 15.56 -7.95
N GLY A 136 17.18 14.92 -8.98
CA GLY A 136 16.34 15.59 -9.98
C GLY A 136 17.14 16.51 -10.92
N HIS A 137 18.43 16.23 -11.12
CA HIS A 137 19.29 17.00 -12.01
C HIS A 137 19.23 16.48 -13.45
N LYS A 138 19.50 17.37 -14.42
CA LYS A 138 19.67 16.96 -15.82
C LYS A 138 20.98 16.21 -15.98
N LEU A 139 20.93 15.10 -16.70
CA LEU A 139 22.12 14.39 -17.16
C LEU A 139 22.65 15.05 -18.42
N VAL A 140 23.97 15.08 -18.55
CA VAL A 140 24.66 15.51 -19.77
C VAL A 140 25.35 14.30 -20.36
N CYS A 141 25.00 13.94 -21.60
CA CYS A 141 25.64 12.83 -22.30
C CYS A 141 27.10 13.18 -22.58
N PRO A 142 28.09 12.37 -22.13
CA PRO A 142 29.49 12.66 -22.35
C PRO A 142 29.92 12.51 -23.82
N GLU A 143 29.17 11.73 -24.61
CA GLU A 143 29.48 11.47 -26.01
C GLU A 143 28.95 12.54 -26.97
N CYS A 144 27.73 13.04 -26.75
CA CYS A 144 27.08 13.98 -27.69
C CYS A 144 26.63 15.30 -27.06
N GLY A 145 26.86 15.51 -25.76
CA GLY A 145 26.50 16.74 -25.05
C GLY A 145 25.00 16.95 -24.81
N ALA A 146 24.15 15.99 -25.20
CA ALA A 146 22.70 16.09 -25.01
C ALA A 146 22.34 16.21 -23.52
N LYS A 147 21.44 17.14 -23.18
CA LYS A 147 20.95 17.36 -21.82
C LYS A 147 19.54 16.79 -21.67
N PHE A 148 19.32 15.87 -20.74
CA PHE A 148 18.03 15.19 -20.57
C PHE A 148 17.76 14.80 -19.12
N TYR A 149 16.51 14.50 -18.79
CA TYR A 149 16.15 13.90 -17.52
C TYR A 149 16.04 12.38 -17.66
N ALA A 150 16.67 11.65 -16.75
CA ALA A 150 16.44 10.23 -16.60
C ALA A 150 15.10 9.96 -15.90
N PRO A 151 14.45 8.80 -16.16
CA PRO A 151 13.20 8.45 -15.52
C PRO A 151 13.36 8.31 -14.00
N GLY A 152 12.48 9.01 -13.28
CA GLY A 152 12.28 8.85 -11.85
C GLY A 152 11.54 7.54 -11.53
N ALA A 153 11.42 7.22 -10.25
CA ALA A 153 10.70 6.03 -9.79
C ALA A 153 9.21 6.03 -10.18
N GLU A 154 8.56 7.20 -10.25
CA GLU A 154 7.16 7.34 -10.65
C GLU A 154 6.96 7.21 -12.17
N ASP A 155 7.94 7.63 -12.97
CA ASP A 155 7.95 7.43 -14.43
C ASP A 155 8.05 5.94 -14.81
N LEU A 156 8.49 5.10 -13.87
CA LEU A 156 8.62 3.65 -14.03
C LEU A 156 7.45 2.88 -13.40
N ALA A 157 6.45 3.58 -12.85
CA ALA A 157 5.29 2.97 -12.22
C ALA A 157 4.12 2.87 -13.20
N PHE A 158 3.80 1.64 -13.63
CA PHE A 158 2.70 1.38 -14.58
C PHE A 158 1.32 1.78 -14.05
N ASN A 159 1.17 1.90 -12.74
CA ASN A 159 -0.08 2.26 -12.05
C ASN A 159 -0.15 3.75 -11.68
N SER A 160 0.78 4.57 -12.18
CA SER A 160 0.94 6.00 -11.88
C SER A 160 1.36 6.73 -13.18
N GLN A 161 2.27 7.71 -13.09
CA GLN A 161 2.74 8.53 -14.20
C GLN A 161 3.41 7.73 -15.33
N GLY A 162 4.04 6.60 -14.99
CA GLY A 162 4.65 5.67 -15.95
C GLY A 162 3.67 4.76 -16.69
N ALA A 163 2.36 4.95 -16.56
CA ALA A 163 1.36 4.14 -17.25
C ALA A 163 1.50 4.25 -18.78
N CYS A 164 1.46 3.11 -19.46
CA CYS A 164 1.44 3.08 -20.92
C CYS A 164 0.17 3.77 -21.44
N LYS A 165 0.32 4.73 -22.36
CA LYS A 165 -0.80 5.52 -22.92
C LYS A 165 -1.82 4.69 -23.70
N THR A 166 -1.44 3.52 -24.19
CA THR A 166 -2.31 2.67 -25.03
C THR A 166 -3.16 1.71 -24.20
N CYS A 167 -2.58 1.07 -23.19
CA CYS A 167 -3.28 0.10 -22.33
C CYS A 167 -3.58 0.63 -20.93
N ASP A 168 -3.28 1.91 -20.67
CA ASP A 168 -3.39 2.58 -19.38
C ASP A 168 -2.74 1.75 -18.25
N GLY A 169 -1.55 1.22 -18.54
CA GLY A 169 -0.76 0.41 -17.59
C GLY A 169 -1.31 -0.99 -17.26
N THR A 170 -2.36 -1.47 -17.94
CA THR A 170 -2.93 -2.81 -17.69
C THR A 170 -2.23 -3.93 -18.45
N GLY A 171 -1.45 -3.60 -19.48
CA GLY A 171 -0.82 -4.58 -20.38
C GLY A 171 -1.78 -5.24 -21.37
N ILE A 172 -3.08 -4.91 -21.33
CA ILE A 172 -4.13 -5.49 -22.17
C ILE A 172 -4.91 -4.37 -22.84
N VAL A 173 -5.12 -4.45 -24.15
CA VAL A 173 -6.00 -3.55 -24.89
C VAL A 173 -7.27 -4.32 -25.25
N ARG A 174 -8.43 -3.82 -24.82
CA ARG A 174 -9.72 -4.37 -25.22
C ARG A 174 -10.22 -3.61 -26.44
N THR A 175 -10.12 -4.24 -27.60
CA THR A 175 -10.69 -3.75 -28.85
C THR A 175 -11.95 -4.54 -29.18
N VAL A 176 -12.86 -3.93 -29.94
CA VAL A 176 -14.02 -4.66 -30.48
C VAL A 176 -13.52 -5.55 -31.61
N ASP A 177 -13.91 -6.82 -31.58
CA ASP A 177 -13.66 -7.75 -32.66
C ASP A 177 -14.74 -7.59 -33.73
N GLN A 178 -14.37 -7.03 -34.89
CA GLN A 178 -15.30 -6.79 -35.99
C GLN A 178 -15.93 -8.08 -36.53
N ALA A 179 -15.22 -9.21 -36.46
CA ALA A 179 -15.77 -10.50 -36.89
C ALA A 179 -16.89 -11.01 -35.97
N THR A 180 -16.95 -10.52 -34.72
CA THR A 180 -18.07 -10.81 -33.80
C THR A 180 -19.23 -9.85 -33.95
N LEU A 181 -19.01 -8.68 -34.57
CA LEU A 181 -20.04 -7.68 -34.81
C LEU A 181 -20.93 -8.05 -36.01
N VAL A 182 -20.34 -8.59 -37.08
CA VAL A 182 -21.05 -9.01 -38.29
C VAL A 182 -20.79 -10.51 -38.50
N PRO A 183 -21.68 -11.40 -38.03
CA PRO A 183 -21.49 -12.85 -38.12
C PRO A 183 -21.43 -13.39 -39.57
N ASP A 184 -21.98 -12.62 -40.52
CA ASP A 184 -22.00 -12.96 -41.95
C ASP A 184 -21.90 -11.68 -42.78
N GLU A 185 -20.72 -11.42 -43.35
CA GLU A 185 -20.44 -10.26 -44.20
C GLU A 185 -21.19 -10.31 -45.55
N SER A 186 -21.85 -11.41 -45.90
CA SER A 186 -22.60 -11.56 -47.14
C SER A 186 -24.07 -11.08 -47.05
N LEU A 187 -24.54 -10.77 -45.83
CA LEU A 187 -25.87 -10.20 -45.62
C LEU A 187 -25.81 -8.68 -45.80
N THR A 188 -26.46 -8.16 -46.84
CA THR A 188 -26.70 -6.72 -46.97
C THR A 188 -27.72 -6.26 -45.93
N ASP A 189 -27.39 -5.22 -45.17
CA ASP A 189 -28.33 -4.58 -44.25
C ASP A 189 -29.56 -4.11 -45.03
N LEU A 190 -30.73 -4.70 -44.73
CA LEU A 190 -32.04 -4.32 -45.28
C LEU A 190 -32.55 -3.00 -44.67
N PHE A 191 -31.71 -1.98 -44.65
CA PHE A 191 -32.08 -0.60 -44.33
C PHE A 191 -31.50 0.34 -45.39
N ASP A 192 -31.91 0.11 -46.64
CA ASP A 192 -31.96 1.18 -47.64
C ASP A 192 -33.14 2.11 -47.30
N PHE A 193 -32.83 3.31 -46.80
CA PHE A 193 -33.72 4.47 -46.80
C PHE A 193 -33.10 5.58 -47.67
#